data_AF-A0A973B6R6-F1
#
_entry.id   AF-A0A973B6R6-F1
#
_cell.length_a   1.000
_cell.length_b   1.000
_cell.length_c   1.000
_cell.angle_alpha   90.00
_cell.angle_beta   90.00
_cell.angle_gamma   90.00
#
_symmetry.space_group_name_H-M   'P 1'
#
loop_
_entity.id
_entity.type
_entity.pdbx_description
1 polymer ?
#
loop_
_entity_poly.entity_id
_entity_poly.type
_entity_poly.pdbx_seq_one_letter_code
_entity_poly.pdbx_strand_id
1 'polypeptide(L)'
;MFEAFRILSVILKFVLIVALELVLAVFVYTYLATFDLQTFSRLVKISKDILDFLITRMEIFLPEITNSAYATLIGELDPKSMLLLLTGLVMGAFFRLFVWLISALRTRNRSHYNRLQFQKPRRIKRG
;
A
#
# COMPACT_ATOMS: atom_id res chain seq x y z
N MET A 1 5.51 16.40 26.75
CA MET A 1 4.65 15.21 26.89
C MET A 1 3.57 15.10 25.82
N PHE A 2 2.77 16.13 25.54
CA PHE A 2 1.67 16.06 24.55
C PHE A 2 2.09 15.65 23.12
N GLU A 3 3.24 16.09 22.63
CA GLU A 3 3.73 15.73 21.29
C GLU A 3 4.08 14.23 21.16
N ALA A 4 4.67 13.63 22.20
CA ALA A 4 4.98 12.20 22.23
C ALA A 4 3.71 11.34 22.16
N PHE A 5 2.65 11.75 22.88
CA PHE A 5 1.36 11.06 22.83
C PHE A 5 0.71 11.18 21.44
N ARG A 6 0.85 12.33 20.77
CA ARG A 6 0.37 12.52 19.40
C ARG A 6 1.08 11.60 18.42
N ILE A 7 2.40 11.55 18.45
CA ILE A 7 3.20 10.68 17.58
C ILE A 7 2.86 9.21 17.83
N LEU A 8 2.79 8.78 19.09
CA LEU A 8 2.41 7.42 19.46
C LEU A 8 1.03 7.03 18.89
N SER A 9 0.05 7.94 18.95
CA SER A 9 -1.28 7.70 18.39
C SER A 9 -1.28 7.54 16.86
N VAL A 10 -0.40 8.25 16.15
CA VAL A 10 -0.26 8.14 14.69
C VAL A 10 0.38 6.82 14.32
N ILE A 11 1.45 6.44 15.01
CA ILE A 11 2.14 5.16 14.81
C ILE A 11 1.17 4.00 15.07
N LEU A 12 0.43 4.05 16.19
CA LEU A 12 -0.53 2.99 16.54
C LEU A 12 -1.61 2.82 15.46
N LYS A 13 -2.17 3.93 14.96
CA LYS A 13 -3.14 3.88 13.85
C LYS A 13 -2.53 3.28 12.59
N PHE A 14 -1.29 3.64 12.27
CA PHE A 14 -0.59 3.12 11.11
C PHE A 14 -0.38 1.61 11.23
N VAL A 15 0.12 1.13 12.38
CA VAL A 15 0.30 -0.30 12.65
C VAL A 15 -1.02 -1.07 12.52
N LEU A 16 -2.11 -0.50 13.05
CA LEU A 16 -3.43 -1.14 13.02
C LEU A 16 -3.99 -1.23 11.59
N ILE A 17 -3.77 -0.20 10.76
CA ILE A 17 -4.11 -0.22 9.33
C ILE A 17 -3.30 -1.29 8.60
N VAL A 18 -1.98 -1.35 8.83
CA VAL A 18 -1.11 -2.36 8.19
C VAL A 18 -1.51 -3.78 8.60
N ALA A 19 -1.85 -4.00 9.87
CA ALA A 19 -2.33 -5.29 10.33
C ALA A 19 -3.63 -5.70 9.62
N LEU A 20 -4.57 -4.76 9.47
CA LEU A 20 -5.82 -4.99 8.74
C LEU A 20 -5.58 -5.29 7.25
N GLU A 21 -4.68 -4.56 6.61
CA GLU A 21 -4.25 -4.82 5.22
C GLU A 21 -3.71 -6.24 5.07
N LEU A 22 -2.89 -6.69 6.02
CA LEU A 22 -2.27 -8.01 5.99
C LEU A 22 -3.31 -9.13 6.14
N VAL A 23 -4.27 -8.96 7.05
CA VAL A 23 -5.39 -9.91 7.21
C VAL A 23 -6.24 -9.99 5.93
N LEU A 24 -6.56 -8.84 5.33
CA LEU A 24 -7.32 -8.80 4.07
C LEU A 24 -6.55 -9.45 2.92
N ALA A 25 -5.23 -9.21 2.81
CA ALA A 25 -4.40 -9.83 1.79
C ALA A 25 -4.39 -11.36 1.93
N VAL A 26 -4.26 -11.87 3.15
CA VAL A 26 -4.35 -13.31 3.42
C VAL A 26 -5.73 -13.85 3.06
N PHE A 27 -6.80 -13.11 3.36
CA PHE A 27 -8.17 -13.52 3.04
C PHE A 27 -8.44 -13.57 1.53
N VAL A 28 -7.94 -12.58 0.79
CA VAL A 28 -8.02 -12.57 -0.67
C VAL A 28 -7.19 -13.72 -1.26
N TYR A 29 -5.99 -13.95 -0.73
CA TYR A 29 -5.13 -15.06 -1.14
C TYR A 29 -5.83 -16.41 -0.93
N THR A 30 -6.38 -16.66 0.26
CA THR A 30 -7.09 -17.91 0.55
C THR A 30 -8.34 -18.05 -0.30
N TYR A 31 -9.11 -16.97 -0.49
CA TYR A 31 -10.28 -16.98 -1.36
C TYR A 31 -9.91 -17.34 -2.81
N LEU A 32 -8.90 -16.70 -3.41
CA LEU A 32 -8.46 -17.03 -4.76
C LEU A 32 -7.92 -18.48 -4.84
N ALA A 33 -7.12 -18.89 -3.84
CA ALA A 33 -6.54 -20.23 -3.81
C ALA A 33 -7.60 -21.33 -3.70
N THR A 34 -8.73 -21.07 -3.03
CA THR A 34 -9.81 -22.05 -2.85
C THR A 34 -10.87 -22.02 -3.94
N PHE A 35 -11.28 -20.83 -4.40
CA PHE A 35 -12.45 -20.69 -5.29
C PHE A 35 -12.11 -20.43 -6.76
N ASP A 36 -10.94 -19.86 -7.07
CA ASP A 36 -10.56 -19.56 -8.46
C ASP A 36 -9.06 -19.83 -8.72
N LEU A 37 -8.76 -21.12 -8.80
CA LEU A 37 -7.42 -21.65 -9.11
C LEU A 37 -6.88 -21.13 -10.45
N GLN A 38 -7.73 -20.83 -11.43
CA GLN A 38 -7.29 -20.38 -12.74
C GLN A 38 -6.79 -18.94 -12.70
N THR A 39 -7.55 -18.05 -12.04
CA THR A 39 -7.12 -16.67 -11.78
C THR A 39 -5.92 -16.63 -10.84
N PHE A 40 -5.92 -17.47 -9.80
CA PHE A 40 -4.76 -17.61 -8.92
C PHE A 40 -3.50 -18.01 -9.70
N SER A 41 -3.55 -19.05 -10.52
CA SER A 41 -2.42 -19.50 -11.34
C SER A 41 -1.93 -18.42 -12.32
N ARG A 42 -2.84 -17.62 -12.91
CA ARG A 42 -2.45 -16.47 -13.74
C ARG A 42 -1.74 -15.39 -12.94
N LEU A 43 -2.23 -15.06 -11.75
CA LEU A 43 -1.56 -14.13 -10.84
C LEU A 43 -0.18 -14.64 -10.44
N VAL A 44 -0.03 -15.95 -10.18
CA VAL A 44 1.28 -16.58 -9.91
C VAL A 44 2.24 -16.34 -11.06
N LYS A 45 1.80 -16.63 -12.29
CA LYS A 45 2.64 -16.46 -13.48
C LYS A 45 3.07 -15.02 -13.69
N ILE A 46 2.12 -14.07 -13.64
CA ILE A 46 2.43 -12.64 -13.79
C ILE A 46 3.39 -12.16 -12.69
N SER A 47 3.17 -12.60 -11.45
CA SER A 47 4.05 -12.26 -10.33
C SER A 47 5.47 -12.77 -10.56
N LYS A 48 5.59 -14.01 -11.05
CA LYS A 48 6.87 -14.61 -11.40
C LYS A 48 7.55 -13.87 -12.56
N ASP A 49 6.82 -13.55 -13.62
CA ASP A 49 7.36 -12.83 -14.78
C ASP A 49 7.87 -11.42 -14.39
N ILE A 50 7.14 -10.70 -13.54
CA ILE A 50 7.57 -9.39 -13.03
C ILE A 50 8.80 -9.54 -12.15
N LEU A 51 8.84 -10.58 -11.30
CA LEU A 51 9.97 -10.83 -10.42
C LEU A 51 11.20 -11.18 -11.26
N ASP A 52 11.09 -12.12 -12.20
CA ASP A 52 12.15 -12.52 -13.12
C ASP A 52 12.66 -11.31 -13.93
N PHE A 53 11.78 -10.39 -14.31
CA PHE A 53 12.17 -9.13 -14.94
C PHE A 53 12.97 -8.21 -14.00
N LEU A 54 12.51 -8.00 -12.76
CA LEU A 54 13.23 -7.18 -11.77
C LEU A 54 14.58 -7.80 -11.40
N ILE A 55 14.61 -9.13 -11.28
CA ILE A 55 15.78 -10.00 -11.09
C ILE A 55 16.81 -9.73 -12.17
N THR A 56 16.41 -9.90 -13.42
CA THR A 56 17.26 -9.66 -14.60
C THR A 56 17.76 -8.22 -14.61
N ARG A 57 16.91 -7.26 -14.22
CA ARG A 57 17.29 -5.85 -14.21
C ARG A 57 18.27 -5.51 -13.10
N MET A 58 18.10 -6.08 -11.90
CA MET A 58 19.03 -5.89 -10.79
C MET A 58 20.39 -6.54 -11.07
N GLU A 59 20.40 -7.70 -11.73
CA GLU A 59 21.64 -8.37 -12.14
C GLU A 59 22.48 -7.49 -13.08
N ILE A 60 21.83 -6.77 -13.99
CA ILE A 60 22.48 -5.80 -14.89
C ILE A 60 23.07 -4.61 -14.12
N PHE A 61 22.40 -4.13 -13.07
CA PHE A 61 22.82 -2.91 -12.35
C PHE A 61 23.78 -3.18 -11.19
N LEU A 62 23.69 -4.34 -10.53
CA LEU A 62 24.39 -4.67 -9.29
C LEU A 62 24.85 -6.14 -9.27
N PRO A 63 25.73 -6.57 -10.21
CA PRO A 63 26.08 -7.98 -10.38
C PRO A 63 26.69 -8.63 -9.12
N GLU A 64 27.50 -7.89 -8.34
CA GLU A 64 28.17 -8.43 -7.14
C GLU A 64 27.22 -8.71 -5.97
N ILE A 65 26.20 -7.87 -5.76
CA ILE A 65 25.23 -8.01 -4.65
C ILE A 65 24.18 -9.09 -4.99
N THR A 66 23.85 -9.19 -6.28
CA THR A 66 22.84 -10.09 -6.82
C THR A 66 23.24 -11.56 -6.60
N ASN A 67 24.51 -11.91 -6.80
CA ASN A 67 24.97 -13.30 -6.69
C ASN A 67 24.84 -13.88 -5.27
N SER A 68 25.11 -13.07 -4.24
CA SER A 68 24.98 -13.48 -2.83
C SER A 68 23.52 -13.48 -2.37
N ALA A 69 22.74 -12.47 -2.75
CA ALA A 69 21.34 -12.38 -2.35
C ALA A 69 20.47 -13.44 -3.03
N TYR A 70 20.77 -13.84 -4.27
CA TYR A 70 20.05 -14.89 -4.99
C TYR A 70 20.22 -16.26 -4.35
N ALA A 71 21.44 -16.62 -3.99
CA ALA A 71 21.72 -17.93 -3.40
C ALA A 71 20.97 -18.14 -2.07
N THR A 72 20.76 -17.07 -1.29
CA THR A 72 20.11 -17.16 0.02
C THR A 72 18.61 -16.86 -0.03
N LEU A 73 18.18 -15.75 -0.64
CA LEU A 73 16.75 -15.41 -0.67
C LEU A 73 15.96 -16.25 -1.68
N ILE A 74 16.43 -16.40 -2.91
CA ILE A 74 15.69 -17.13 -3.96
C ILE A 74 15.82 -18.64 -3.77
N GLY A 75 16.91 -19.11 -3.15
CA GLY A 75 17.10 -20.51 -2.78
C GLY A 75 16.17 -21.00 -1.67
N GLU A 76 15.85 -20.17 -0.67
CA GLU A 76 15.00 -20.56 0.48
C GLU A 76 13.53 -20.11 0.37
N LEU A 77 13.22 -19.04 -0.36
CA LEU A 77 11.83 -18.59 -0.51
C LEU A 77 11.11 -19.45 -1.55
N ASP A 78 10.24 -20.34 -1.07
CA ASP A 78 9.30 -21.07 -1.93
C ASP A 78 8.49 -20.06 -2.77
N PRO A 79 8.32 -20.27 -4.10
CA PRO A 79 7.59 -19.35 -4.99
C PRO A 79 6.20 -18.93 -4.49
N LYS A 80 5.56 -19.71 -3.62
CA LYS A 80 4.29 -19.34 -2.96
C LYS A 80 4.45 -18.18 -1.97
N SER A 81 5.56 -18.14 -1.22
CA SER A 81 5.87 -17.11 -0.23
C SER A 81 6.10 -15.76 -0.92
N MET A 82 6.84 -15.76 -2.02
CA MET A 82 7.08 -14.58 -2.85
C MET A 82 5.80 -14.04 -3.46
N LEU A 83 4.92 -14.93 -3.92
CA LEU A 83 3.60 -14.54 -4.41
C LEU A 83 2.76 -13.89 -3.33
N LEU A 84 2.72 -14.48 -2.13
CA LEU A 84 1.97 -13.94 -1.00
C LEU A 84 2.51 -12.55 -0.61
N LEU A 85 3.82 -12.35 -0.68
CA LEU A 85 4.46 -11.06 -0.43
C LEU A 85 4.12 -10.04 -1.53
N LEU A 86 4.19 -10.43 -2.80
CA LEU A 86 3.87 -9.54 -3.93
C LEU A 86 2.37 -9.17 -3.96
N THR A 87 1.49 -10.15 -3.75
CA THR A 87 0.04 -9.91 -3.63
C THR A 87 -0.28 -9.05 -2.40
N GLY A 88 0.37 -9.29 -1.26
CA GLY A 88 0.27 -8.42 -0.09
C GLY A 88 0.71 -6.99 -0.36
N LEU A 89 1.83 -6.81 -1.08
CA LEU A 89 2.34 -5.50 -1.47
C LEU A 89 1.39 -4.78 -2.43
N VAL A 90 0.90 -5.47 -3.46
CA VAL A 90 -0.04 -4.92 -4.45
C VAL A 90 -1.36 -4.55 -3.78
N MET A 91 -1.94 -5.45 -2.99
CA MET A 91 -3.20 -5.18 -2.28
C MET A 91 -3.05 -4.07 -1.24
N GLY A 92 -1.92 -4.03 -0.51
CA GLY A 92 -1.60 -2.92 0.39
C GLY A 92 -1.45 -1.58 -0.33
N ALA A 93 -0.78 -1.55 -1.48
CA ALA A 93 -0.65 -0.36 -2.31
C ALA A 93 -2.01 0.14 -2.83
N PHE A 94 -2.86 -0.79 -3.31
CA PHE A 94 -4.22 -0.47 -3.73
C PHE A 94 -5.06 0.08 -2.57
N PHE A 95 -4.97 -0.52 -1.38
CA PHE A 95 -5.73 -0.06 -0.22
C PHE A 95 -5.27 1.32 0.24
N ARG A 96 -3.96 1.59 0.28
CA ARG A 96 -3.43 2.94 0.57
C ARG A 96 -3.87 3.97 -0.44
N LEU A 97 -3.87 3.62 -1.73
CA LEU A 97 -4.37 4.49 -2.78
C LEU A 97 -5.86 4.78 -2.57
N PHE A 98 -6.65 3.77 -2.18
CA PHE A 98 -8.08 3.92 -1.90
C PHE A 98 -8.35 4.79 -0.66
N VAL A 99 -7.64 4.55 0.44
CA VAL A 99 -7.73 5.36 1.67
C VAL A 99 -7.30 6.81 1.41
N TRP A 100 -6.22 6.99 0.65
CA TRP A 100 -5.76 8.30 0.22
C TRP A 100 -6.82 9.00 -0.64
N LEU A 101 -7.43 8.30 -1.60
CA LEU A 101 -8.47 8.85 -2.47
C LEU A 101 -9.69 9.29 -1.66
N ILE A 102 -10.17 8.48 -0.71
CA ILE A 102 -11.28 8.84 0.19
C ILE A 102 -10.91 10.08 1.02
N SER A 103 -9.69 10.10 1.56
CA SER A 103 -9.20 11.22 2.37
C SER A 103 -9.07 12.50 1.53
N ALA A 104 -8.61 12.39 0.29
CA ALA A 104 -8.46 13.48 -0.67
C ALA A 104 -9.84 14.03 -1.10
N LEU A 105 -10.83 13.17 -1.31
CA LEU A 105 -12.20 13.58 -1.60
C LEU A 105 -12.83 14.31 -0.40
N ARG A 106 -12.58 13.82 0.82
CA ARG A 106 -13.05 14.46 2.06
C ARG A 106 -12.42 15.84 2.27
N THR A 107 -11.12 15.99 2.02
CA THR A 107 -10.44 17.31 2.13
C THR A 107 -10.90 18.28 1.04
N ARG A 108 -11.14 17.79 -0.19
CA ARG A 108 -11.70 18.61 -1.27
C ARG A 108 -13.09 19.17 -0.92
N ASN A 109 -13.96 18.36 -0.31
CA ASN A 109 -15.30 18.80 0.10
C ASN A 109 -15.28 19.85 1.22
N ARG A 110 -14.31 19.78 2.15
CA ARG A 110 -14.15 20.76 3.24
C ARG A 110 -13.77 22.17 2.76
N SER A 111 -13.11 22.27 1.61
CA SER A 111 -12.65 23.55 1.04
C SER A 111 -13.82 24.44 0.54
N HIS A 112 -14.90 23.83 0.06
CA HIS A 112 -16.08 24.57 -0.42
C HIS A 112 -16.86 25.24 0.71
N TYR A 113 -16.94 24.62 1.90
CA TYR A 113 -17.64 25.20 3.04
C TYR A 113 -16.90 26.38 3.68
N ASN A 114 -15.55 26.33 3.75
CA ASN A 114 -14.78 27.43 4.32
C ASN A 114 -14.83 28.71 3.47
N ARG A 115 -14.95 28.61 2.14
CA ARG A 115 -15.04 29.82 1.28
C ARG A 115 -16.32 30.62 1.51
N LEU A 116 -17.42 29.98 1.89
CA LEU A 116 -18.70 30.65 2.14
C LEU A 116 -18.74 31.39 3.48
N GLN A 117 -17.91 31.00 4.46
CA GLN A 117 -17.85 31.69 5.76
C GLN A 117 -16.95 32.93 5.77
N PHE A 118 -15.98 33.04 4.87
CA PHE A 118 -15.08 34.21 4.78
C PHE A 118 -15.63 35.35 3.91
N GLN A 119 -16.76 35.17 3.23
CA GLN A 119 -17.41 36.24 2.47
C GLN A 119 -18.50 36.95 3.29
N LYS A 120 -18.21 37.30 4.55
CA LYS A 120 -19.07 38.19 5.33
C LYS A 120 -18.64 39.64 5.02
N PRO A 121 -19.44 40.45 4.33
CA PRO A 121 -19.04 41.79 3.93
C PRO A 121 -18.76 42.64 5.17
N ARG A 122 -17.54 43.18 5.27
CA ARG A 122 -17.22 44.24 6.24
C ARG A 122 -18.13 45.43 5.95
N ARG A 123 -19.23 45.55 6.70
CA ARG A 123 -20.01 46.80 6.72
C ARG A 123 -19.12 47.90 7.28
N ILE A 124 -18.63 48.72 6.36
CA ILE A 124 -18.01 50.01 6.65
C ILE A 124 -19.11 50.87 7.27
N LYS A 125 -19.08 51.05 8.59
CA LYS A 125 -19.84 52.12 9.24
C LYS A 125 -19.08 53.42 8.96
N ARG A 126 -19.59 54.21 8.01
CA ARG A 126 -19.33 55.65 7.97
C ARG A 126 -20.42 56.30 8.82
N GLY A 127 -20.00 57.01 9.84
CA GLY A 127 -20.81 57.78 10.78
C GLY A 127 -19.86 58.46 11.73
#